data_AF-A0A0D0BGP0-F1
#
_entry.id   AF-A0A0D0BGP0-F1
#
_cell.length_a   1.000
_cell.length_b   1.000
_cell.length_c   1.000
_cell.angle_alpha   90.00
_cell.angle_beta   90.00
_cell.angle_gamma   90.00
#
_symmetry.space_group_name_H-M   'P 1'
#
loop_
_entity.id
_entity.type
_entity.pdbx_description
1 polymer ?
#
loop_
_entity_poly.entity_id
_entity_poly.type
_entity_poly.pdbx_seq_one_letter_code
_entity_poly.pdbx_strand_id
1 'polypeptide(L)'
;MSLRAMLEQLEDSLRRSRLPTPTDKRMQELIASLPKISETELKDLGHSESVCPICFNTFVAILAEEEMALAMDSPAHPVEELGVTRLHETCGHMFCRRDITKWIREGRESCPTCRRAFLTNAANSDQRGTEEPSLPDDFTEWIVESSMVARESDSAGLLPILAVPSMAMGGHPSAQQRESRDEYSGMYS
;
A
#
# COMPACT_ATOMS: atom_id res chain seq x y z
N MET A 1 14.95 14.66 -38.97
CA MET A 1 14.82 14.45 -37.51
C MET A 1 14.11 15.65 -36.91
N SER A 2 13.11 15.44 -36.07
CA SER A 2 12.38 16.54 -35.41
C SER A 2 13.24 17.16 -34.30
N LEU A 3 13.16 18.48 -34.12
CA LEU A 3 13.80 19.21 -33.02
C LEU A 3 13.46 18.61 -31.64
N ARG A 4 12.25 18.05 -31.50
CA ARG A 4 11.81 17.34 -30.27
C ARG A 4 12.65 16.09 -29.98
N ALA A 5 12.92 15.27 -31.00
CA ALA A 5 13.70 14.05 -30.84
C ALA A 5 15.16 14.34 -30.45
N MET A 6 15.72 15.45 -30.94
CA MET A 6 17.07 15.89 -30.56
C MET A 6 17.14 16.40 -29.12
N LEU A 7 16.11 17.11 -28.64
CA LEU A 7 16.04 17.54 -27.25
C LEU A 7 15.90 16.36 -26.29
N GLU A 8 15.04 15.38 -26.62
CA GLU A 8 14.93 14.12 -25.85
C GLU A 8 16.27 13.37 -25.80
N GLN A 9 16.99 13.26 -26.93
CA GLN A 9 18.32 12.64 -26.94
C GLN A 9 19.35 13.38 -26.07
N LEU A 10 19.33 14.72 -26.08
CA LEU A 10 20.23 15.51 -25.24
C LEU A 10 19.92 15.36 -23.75
N GLU A 11 18.64 15.37 -23.37
CA GLU A 11 18.22 15.11 -21.99
C GLU A 11 18.62 13.71 -21.52
N ASP A 12 18.45 12.68 -22.37
CA ASP A 12 18.87 11.32 -22.07
C ASP A 12 20.40 11.19 -21.94
N SER A 13 21.17 11.86 -22.81
CA SER A 13 22.63 11.91 -22.69
C SER A 13 23.08 12.61 -21.42
N LEU A 14 22.42 13.70 -21.02
CA LEU A 14 22.70 14.39 -19.76
C LEU A 14 22.35 13.54 -18.53
N ARG A 15 21.24 12.77 -18.58
CA ARG A 15 20.89 11.83 -17.50
C ARG A 15 21.93 10.71 -17.36
N ARG A 16 22.41 10.14 -18.46
CA ARG A 16 23.41 9.05 -18.45
C ARG A 16 24.81 9.51 -18.03
N SER A 17 25.15 10.78 -18.27
CA SER A 17 26.46 11.33 -17.92
C SER A 17 26.54 11.88 -16.49
N ARG A 18 25.41 12.00 -15.78
CA ARG A 18 25.39 12.43 -14.40
C ARG A 18 26.04 11.37 -13.50
N LEU A 19 27.12 11.76 -12.83
CA LEU A 19 27.78 10.92 -11.84
C LEU A 19 26.86 10.72 -10.62
N PRO A 20 26.85 9.51 -10.01
CA PRO A 20 26.09 9.27 -8.79
C PRO A 20 26.59 10.18 -7.67
N THR A 21 25.67 10.94 -7.08
CA THR A 21 25.96 11.75 -5.90
C THR A 21 26.17 10.85 -4.67
N PRO A 22 26.81 11.35 -3.59
CA PRO A 22 26.91 10.61 -2.33
C PRO A 22 25.54 10.18 -1.78
N THR A 23 24.51 11.00 -2.00
CA THR A 23 23.13 10.68 -1.63
C THR A 23 22.59 9.51 -2.42
N ASP A 24 22.85 9.45 -3.73
CA ASP A 24 22.41 8.33 -4.57
C ASP A 24 23.01 6.99 -4.10
N LYS A 25 24.27 6.98 -3.67
CA LYS A 25 24.91 5.79 -3.10
C LYS A 25 24.21 5.33 -1.82
N ARG A 26 23.91 6.26 -0.91
CA ARG A 26 23.16 5.94 0.33
C ARG A 26 21.75 5.44 0.06
N MET A 27 21.07 6.01 -0.94
CA MET A 27 19.76 5.53 -1.37
C MET A 27 19.83 4.11 -1.97
N GLN A 28 20.90 3.78 -2.70
CA GLN A 28 21.13 2.42 -3.20
C GLN A 28 21.40 1.43 -2.06
N GLU A 29 22.19 1.82 -1.06
CA GLU A 29 22.43 1.03 0.15
C GLU A 29 21.12 0.76 0.90
N LEU A 30 20.25 1.76 1.02
CA LEU A 30 18.92 1.61 1.60
C LEU A 30 18.08 0.60 0.82
N ILE A 31 18.02 0.69 -0.51
CA ILE A 31 17.29 -0.28 -1.34
C ILE A 31 17.81 -1.71 -1.10
N ALA A 32 19.11 -1.87 -0.96
CA ALA A 32 19.73 -3.17 -0.69
C ALA A 32 19.41 -3.69 0.72
N SER A 33 19.28 -2.81 1.72
CA SER A 33 18.97 -3.19 3.11
C SER A 33 17.48 -3.42 3.38
N LEU A 34 16.59 -3.10 2.42
CA LEU A 34 15.15 -3.29 2.59
C LEU A 34 14.83 -4.76 2.90
N PRO A 35 14.11 -5.05 4.02
CA PRO A 35 13.75 -6.43 4.37
C PRO A 35 12.71 -6.99 3.41
N LYS A 36 12.78 -8.29 3.13
CA LYS A 36 11.67 -9.02 2.49
C LYS A 36 10.73 -9.55 3.56
N ILE A 37 9.43 -9.28 3.41
CA ILE A 37 8.39 -9.70 4.35
C ILE A 37 7.73 -10.97 3.81
N SER A 38 7.64 -12.02 4.62
CA SER A 38 6.95 -13.25 4.25
C SER A 38 5.43 -13.17 4.50
N GLU A 39 4.68 -14.13 3.94
CA GLU A 39 3.23 -14.20 4.18
C GLU A 39 2.89 -14.44 5.67
N THR A 40 3.71 -15.21 6.39
CA THR A 40 3.53 -15.45 7.83
C THR A 40 3.73 -14.15 8.61
N GLU A 41 4.79 -13.41 8.32
CA GLU A 41 5.06 -12.13 8.97
C GLU A 41 3.97 -11.10 8.66
N LEU A 42 3.44 -11.10 7.43
CA LEU A 42 2.32 -10.25 7.03
C LEU A 42 1.07 -10.52 7.88
N LYS A 43 0.78 -11.79 8.17
CA LYS A 43 -0.32 -12.21 9.04
C LYS A 43 -0.09 -11.79 10.49
N ASP A 44 1.13 -12.00 11.00
CA ASP A 44 1.50 -11.64 12.37
C ASP A 44 1.40 -10.13 12.62
N LEU A 45 1.70 -9.32 11.60
CA LEU A 45 1.54 -7.86 11.64
C LEU A 45 0.09 -7.38 11.44
N GLY A 46 -0.87 -8.28 11.20
CA GLY A 46 -2.28 -7.93 10.97
C GLY A 46 -2.54 -7.25 9.62
N HIS A 47 -1.67 -7.48 8.63
CA HIS A 47 -1.70 -6.82 7.33
C HIS A 47 -2.16 -7.73 6.17
N SER A 48 -2.84 -8.85 6.47
CA SER A 48 -3.26 -9.86 5.50
C SER A 48 -4.12 -9.33 4.35
N GLU A 49 -4.98 -8.34 4.61
CA GLU A 49 -5.88 -7.75 3.60
C GLU A 49 -5.44 -6.36 3.12
N SER A 50 -4.27 -5.90 3.57
CA SER A 50 -3.79 -4.58 3.18
C SER A 50 -3.20 -4.57 1.76
N VAL A 51 -3.21 -3.38 1.16
CA VAL A 51 -2.79 -3.15 -0.22
C VAL A 51 -1.56 -2.26 -0.27
N CYS A 52 -0.73 -2.45 -1.29
CA CYS A 52 0.34 -1.52 -1.60
C CYS A 52 -0.27 -0.15 -1.97
N PRO A 53 0.08 0.95 -1.29
CA PRO A 53 -0.47 2.29 -1.60
C PRO A 53 -0.07 2.85 -2.97
N ILE A 54 0.87 2.21 -3.67
CA ILE A 54 1.41 2.69 -4.95
C ILE A 54 0.73 1.98 -6.13
N CYS A 55 0.75 0.64 -6.17
CA CYS A 55 0.11 -0.14 -7.23
C CYS A 55 -1.31 -0.62 -6.93
N PHE A 56 -1.80 -0.46 -5.69
CA PHE A 56 -3.11 -0.92 -5.24
C PHE A 56 -3.35 -2.44 -5.29
N ASN A 57 -2.31 -3.25 -5.54
CA ASN A 57 -2.38 -4.70 -5.40
C ASN A 57 -2.34 -5.11 -3.91
N THR A 58 -3.06 -6.16 -3.55
CA THR A 58 -2.97 -6.75 -2.20
C THR A 58 -1.59 -7.34 -1.96
N PHE A 59 -1.11 -7.28 -0.72
CA PHE A 59 0.20 -7.85 -0.39
C PHE A 59 0.26 -9.37 -0.61
N VAL A 60 -0.86 -10.07 -0.40
CA VAL A 60 -0.97 -11.50 -0.70
C VAL A 60 -0.83 -11.78 -2.20
N ALA A 61 -1.44 -10.95 -3.07
CA ALA A 61 -1.28 -11.10 -4.52
C ALA A 61 0.17 -10.86 -4.97
N ILE A 62 0.85 -9.88 -4.37
CA ILE A 62 2.25 -9.58 -4.65
C ILE A 62 3.18 -10.74 -4.23
N LEU A 63 2.91 -11.36 -3.07
CA LEU A 63 3.68 -12.53 -2.63
C LEU A 63 3.43 -13.74 -3.53
N ALA A 64 2.19 -13.98 -3.95
CA ALA A 64 1.88 -15.03 -4.93
C ALA A 64 2.56 -14.80 -6.29
N GLU A 65 2.68 -13.54 -6.74
CA GLU A 65 3.44 -13.18 -7.94
C GLU A 65 4.93 -13.52 -7.78
N GLU A 66 5.53 -13.23 -6.62
CA GLU A 66 6.91 -13.60 -6.31
C GLU A 66 7.11 -15.13 -6.35
N GLU A 67 6.25 -15.90 -5.68
CA GLU A 67 6.32 -17.36 -5.67
C GLU A 67 6.20 -17.95 -7.09
N MET A 68 5.25 -17.45 -7.87
CA MET A 68 5.06 -17.90 -9.25
C MET A 68 6.24 -17.53 -10.15
N ALA A 69 6.79 -16.33 -10.00
CA ALA A 69 7.96 -15.88 -10.78
C ALA A 69 9.20 -16.72 -10.45
N LEU A 70 9.40 -17.06 -9.17
CA LEU A 70 10.47 -17.94 -8.72
C LEU A 70 10.29 -19.38 -9.21
N ALA A 71 9.06 -19.91 -9.17
CA ALA A 71 8.78 -21.28 -9.63
C ALA A 71 8.93 -21.45 -11.16
N MET A 72 8.65 -20.39 -11.92
CA MET A 72 8.71 -20.40 -13.38
C MET A 72 10.03 -19.87 -13.96
N ASP A 73 11.01 -19.51 -13.12
CA ASP A 73 12.28 -18.87 -13.50
C ASP A 73 12.07 -17.73 -14.52
N SER A 74 11.00 -16.94 -14.33
CA SER A 74 10.56 -15.98 -15.35
C SER A 74 11.55 -14.81 -15.46
N PRO A 75 12.15 -14.54 -16.64
CA PRO A 75 13.09 -13.44 -16.83
C PRO A 75 12.41 -12.06 -16.88
N ALA A 76 11.08 -11.99 -16.72
CA ALA A 76 10.32 -10.76 -16.88
C ALA A 76 10.69 -9.71 -15.82
N HIS A 77 11.02 -10.13 -14.60
CA HIS A 77 11.32 -9.23 -13.49
C HIS A 77 12.52 -9.70 -12.67
N PRO A 78 13.45 -8.80 -12.29
CA PRO A 78 14.57 -9.15 -11.42
C PRO A 78 14.06 -9.57 -10.03
N VAL A 79 14.65 -10.64 -9.49
CA VAL A 79 14.23 -11.28 -8.22
C VAL A 79 14.36 -10.32 -7.02
N GLU A 80 15.25 -9.34 -7.14
CA GLU A 80 15.49 -8.30 -6.14
C GLU A 80 14.34 -7.29 -6.03
N GLU A 81 13.46 -7.21 -7.03
CA GLU A 81 12.31 -6.30 -7.06
C GLU A 81 10.97 -6.99 -6.77
N LEU A 82 11.00 -8.31 -6.54
CA LEU A 82 9.81 -9.08 -6.18
C LEU A 82 9.51 -9.01 -4.67
N GLY A 83 8.24 -9.24 -4.34
CA GLY A 83 7.76 -9.36 -2.96
C GLY A 83 7.35 -8.05 -2.29
N VAL A 84 7.17 -8.15 -0.98
CA VAL A 84 6.73 -7.07 -0.09
C VAL A 84 7.89 -6.64 0.80
N THR A 85 7.97 -5.34 1.09
CA THR A 85 8.99 -4.79 1.97
C THR A 85 8.41 -3.77 2.94
N ARG A 86 9.15 -3.50 4.02
CA ARG A 86 8.80 -2.56 5.08
C ARG A 86 9.94 -1.58 5.31
N LEU A 87 9.60 -0.29 5.39
CA LEU A 87 10.52 0.79 5.74
C LEU A 87 10.84 0.82 7.24
N HIS A 88 11.38 -0.28 7.77
CA HIS A 88 11.52 -0.50 9.21
C HIS A 88 12.45 0.51 9.92
N GLU A 89 13.49 1.00 9.23
CA GLU A 89 14.44 1.97 9.80
C GLU A 89 13.84 3.37 10.01
N THR A 90 12.71 3.70 9.36
CA THR A 90 12.18 5.08 9.36
C THR A 90 10.76 5.19 9.85
N CYS A 91 9.79 4.59 9.16
CA CYS A 91 8.36 4.82 9.41
C CYS A 91 7.51 3.56 9.45
N GLY A 92 8.07 2.42 9.08
CA GLY A 92 7.40 1.12 9.16
C GLY A 92 6.30 0.88 8.13
N HIS A 93 6.05 1.80 7.18
CA HIS A 93 5.09 1.59 6.09
C HIS A 93 5.54 0.47 5.14
N MET A 94 4.56 -0.25 4.59
CA MET A 94 4.76 -1.41 3.73
C MET A 94 4.39 -1.10 2.28
N PHE A 95 5.15 -1.67 1.34
CA PHE A 95 4.99 -1.49 -0.10
C PHE A 95 5.40 -2.76 -0.85
N CYS A 96 4.98 -2.91 -2.11
CA CYS A 96 5.64 -3.86 -2.99
C CYS A 96 7.09 -3.36 -3.26
N ARG A 97 8.03 -4.29 -3.36
CA ARG A 97 9.45 -3.97 -3.46
C ARG A 97 9.79 -3.23 -4.75
N ARG A 98 9.13 -3.60 -5.85
CA ARG A 98 9.26 -2.97 -7.18
C ARG A 98 8.99 -1.47 -7.14
N ASP A 99 7.83 -1.07 -6.61
CA ASP A 99 7.41 0.33 -6.68
C ASP A 99 8.20 1.22 -5.74
N ILE A 100 8.48 0.77 -4.51
CA ILE A 100 9.27 1.59 -3.57
C ILE A 100 10.71 1.72 -4.04
N THR A 101 11.28 0.68 -4.66
CA THR A 101 12.61 0.74 -5.26
C THR A 101 12.64 1.72 -6.41
N LYS A 102 11.64 1.67 -7.30
CA LYS A 102 11.50 2.64 -8.40
C LYS A 102 11.36 4.07 -7.88
N TRP A 103 10.52 4.27 -6.86
CA TRP A 103 10.32 5.57 -6.22
C TRP A 103 11.63 6.18 -5.71
N ILE A 104 12.45 5.38 -5.00
CA ILE A 104 13.75 5.82 -4.49
C ILE A 104 14.72 6.10 -5.65
N ARG A 105 14.77 5.23 -6.68
CA ARG A 105 15.63 5.40 -7.86
C ARG A 105 15.27 6.62 -8.71
N GLU A 106 14.02 7.06 -8.68
CA GLU A 106 13.58 8.32 -9.32
C GLU A 106 14.08 9.57 -8.56
N GLY A 107 14.82 9.42 -7.47
CA GLY A 107 15.37 10.50 -6.67
C GLY A 107 14.39 11.07 -5.65
N ARG A 108 13.33 10.31 -5.31
CA ARG A 108 12.37 10.74 -4.30
C ARG A 108 12.86 10.24 -2.95
N GLU A 109 13.18 11.17 -2.06
CA GLU A 109 13.90 10.89 -0.82
C GLU A 109 12.99 10.68 0.40
N SER A 110 11.68 10.51 0.19
CA SER A 110 10.69 10.41 1.27
C SER A 110 9.64 9.32 1.04
N CYS A 111 9.09 8.80 2.14
CA CYS A 111 8.03 7.81 2.13
C CYS A 111 6.77 8.33 1.42
N PRO A 112 6.18 7.58 0.45
CA PRO A 112 4.95 7.98 -0.24
C PRO A 112 3.76 8.24 0.69
N THR A 113 3.67 7.52 1.81
CA THR A 113 2.52 7.57 2.73
C THR A 113 2.65 8.71 3.74
N CYS A 114 3.79 8.82 4.42
CA CYS A 114 3.95 9.76 5.54
C CYS A 114 4.94 10.90 5.28
N ARG A 115 5.57 10.94 4.10
CA ARG A 115 6.55 11.95 3.69
C ARG A 115 7.79 12.07 4.59
N ARG A 116 8.01 11.11 5.49
CA ARG A 116 9.26 11.01 6.28
C ARG A 116 10.42 10.73 5.33
N ALA A 117 11.51 11.50 5.48
CA ALA A 117 12.73 11.30 4.72
C ALA A 117 13.32 9.90 5.01
N PHE A 118 13.87 9.26 3.99
CA PHE A 118 14.49 7.95 4.17
C PHE A 118 15.83 8.03 4.92
N LEU A 119 16.61 9.07 4.63
CA LEU A 119 17.89 9.33 5.27
C LEU A 119 17.71 10.43 6.31
N THR A 120 17.60 10.07 7.59
CA THR A 120 17.65 11.05 8.67
C THR A 120 19.10 11.49 8.85
N ASN A 121 19.42 12.75 8.57
CA ASN A 121 20.69 13.31 9.04
C ASN A 121 20.68 13.21 10.57
N ALA A 122 21.64 12.50 11.14
CA ALA A 122 21.79 12.24 12.58
C ALA A 122 21.84 13.51 13.45
N ALA A 123 21.85 14.70 12.85
CA ALA A 123 21.78 15.99 13.55
C ALA A 123 20.37 16.36 14.06
N ASN A 124 19.31 15.62 13.71
CA ASN A 124 17.92 16.03 14.02
C ASN A 124 17.06 14.96 14.71
N SER A 125 17.67 13.87 15.21
CA SER A 125 16.95 12.75 15.83
C SER A 125 16.47 13.01 17.28
N ASP A 126 16.78 14.17 17.87
CA ASP A 126 16.39 14.51 19.24
C ASP A 126 15.03 15.23 19.35
N GLN A 127 14.36 15.53 18.23
CA GLN A 127 13.07 16.23 18.24
C GLN A 127 11.92 15.34 17.76
N ARG A 128 11.65 14.29 18.53
CA ARG A 128 10.32 13.67 18.57
C ARG A 128 10.01 13.18 19.97
N GLY A 129 10.27 14.05 20.95
CA GLY A 129 9.63 13.98 22.25
C GLY A 129 8.14 14.28 22.09
N THR A 130 7.36 13.61 22.91
CA THR A 130 5.93 13.82 23.12
C THR A 130 5.66 15.28 23.51
N GLU A 131 5.36 16.12 22.53
CA GLU A 131 4.83 17.46 22.78
C GLU A 131 3.31 17.33 22.78
N GLU A 132 2.73 17.03 23.94
CA GLU A 132 1.36 17.43 24.22
C GLU A 132 1.28 18.95 23.98
N PRO A 133 0.40 19.43 23.09
CA PRO A 133 0.20 20.86 22.95
C PRO A 133 -0.49 21.33 24.24
N SER A 134 0.29 21.91 25.15
CA SER A 134 -0.22 22.71 26.25
C SER A 134 -0.95 23.91 25.64
N LEU A 135 -2.28 23.80 25.58
CA LEU A 135 -3.12 24.92 25.21
C LEU A 135 -2.94 26.03 26.26
N PRO A 136 -2.78 27.29 25.85
CA PRO A 136 -2.80 28.40 26.80
C PRO A 136 -4.16 28.43 27.52
N ASP A 137 -4.13 28.71 28.83
CA ASP A 137 -5.25 28.69 29.79
C ASP A 137 -6.46 29.62 29.46
N ASP A 138 -6.53 30.19 28.26
CA ASP A 138 -7.50 31.23 27.87
C ASP A 138 -8.57 30.75 26.88
N PHE A 139 -8.67 29.43 26.61
CA PHE A 139 -9.59 28.89 25.59
C PHE A 139 -10.55 27.79 26.07
N THR A 140 -10.70 27.62 27.39
CA THR A 140 -11.60 26.62 28.00
C THR A 140 -13.04 27.11 28.23
N GLU A 141 -13.35 28.40 28.07
CA GLU A 141 -14.72 28.91 28.26
C GLU A 141 -15.70 28.53 27.14
N TRP A 142 -15.26 28.32 25.90
CA TRP A 142 -16.18 28.04 24.79
C TRP A 142 -16.72 26.59 24.76
N ILE A 143 -16.00 25.62 25.36
CA ILE A 143 -16.38 24.19 25.30
C ILE A 143 -17.49 23.87 26.32
N VAL A 144 -17.62 24.66 27.38
CA VAL A 144 -18.62 24.42 28.44
C VAL A 144 -20.02 24.97 28.06
N GLU A 145 -20.09 25.97 27.17
CA GLU A 145 -21.36 26.61 26.80
C GLU A 145 -22.17 25.84 25.74
N SER A 146 -21.57 24.87 25.05
CA SER A 146 -22.28 24.02 24.07
C SER A 146 -22.92 22.75 24.67
N SER A 147 -22.83 22.52 25.99
CA SER A 147 -23.33 21.28 26.63
C SER A 147 -24.68 21.40 27.33
N MET A 148 -25.45 22.50 27.14
CA MET A 148 -26.78 22.65 27.75
C MET A 148 -27.85 23.20 26.79
N VAL A 149 -28.27 22.40 25.80
CA VAL A 149 -29.65 22.44 25.24
C VAL A 149 -29.95 21.15 24.46
N ALA A 150 -30.56 20.16 25.13
CA ALA A 150 -31.59 19.26 24.58
C ALA A 150 -31.85 18.03 25.49
N ARG A 151 -32.60 18.25 26.57
CA ARG A 151 -33.47 17.28 27.26
C ARG A 151 -34.77 18.08 27.49
N GLU A 152 -36.01 17.66 27.27
CA GLU A 152 -36.69 16.38 27.06
C GLU A 152 -38.02 16.73 26.34
N SER A 153 -38.62 15.80 25.59
CA SER A 153 -40.09 15.74 25.45
C SER A 153 -40.52 14.33 25.08
N ASP A 154 -41.10 13.66 26.07
CA ASP A 154 -41.89 12.45 25.98
C ASP A 154 -43.04 12.58 24.97
N SER A 155 -43.24 11.56 24.14
CA SER A 155 -44.59 11.12 23.81
C SER A 155 -44.60 9.67 23.35
N ALA A 156 -45.35 8.86 24.10
CA ALA A 156 -45.63 7.46 23.85
C ALA A 156 -46.20 7.17 22.45
N GLY A 157 -45.76 6.07 21.85
CA GLY A 157 -46.29 5.54 20.60
C GLY A 157 -45.86 4.09 20.41
N LEU A 158 -46.81 3.18 20.57
CA LEU A 158 -46.69 1.72 20.56
C LEU A 158 -46.19 1.15 19.20
N LEU A 159 -45.34 0.12 19.29
CA LEU A 159 -45.04 -1.07 18.44
C LEU A 159 -45.80 -1.27 17.08
N PRO A 160 -45.29 -2.07 16.09
CA PRO A 160 -44.44 -3.25 16.30
C PRO A 160 -43.32 -3.57 15.28
N ILE A 161 -42.47 -4.46 15.79
CA ILE A 161 -41.52 -5.36 15.16
C ILE A 161 -42.15 -6.10 13.97
N LEU A 162 -41.51 -6.03 12.79
CA LEU A 162 -41.73 -6.99 11.71
C LEU A 162 -40.55 -7.96 11.67
N ALA A 163 -40.79 -9.11 12.28
CA ALA A 163 -40.05 -10.34 12.05
C ALA A 163 -40.30 -10.80 10.60
N VAL A 164 -39.23 -11.03 9.84
CA VAL A 164 -39.32 -11.67 8.53
C VAL A 164 -39.18 -13.18 8.73
N PRO A 165 -40.14 -14.00 8.26
CA PRO A 165 -40.12 -15.43 8.51
C PRO A 165 -39.13 -16.19 7.62
N SER A 166 -38.44 -17.11 8.27
CA SER A 166 -37.69 -18.21 7.69
C SER A 166 -38.67 -19.22 7.06
N MET A 167 -38.43 -19.58 5.80
CA MET A 167 -39.09 -20.69 5.11
C MET A 167 -38.03 -21.74 4.76
N ALA A 168 -38.06 -22.84 5.49
CA ALA A 168 -37.44 -24.10 5.12
C ALA A 168 -38.51 -24.98 4.45
N MET A 169 -38.11 -25.71 3.40
CA MET A 169 -38.50 -27.10 3.03
C MET A 169 -38.46 -27.28 1.51
N GLY A 170 -37.69 -28.28 1.05
CA GLY A 170 -37.78 -28.82 -0.31
C GLY A 170 -36.51 -29.53 -0.75
N GLY A 171 -36.39 -30.82 -0.47
CA GLY A 171 -35.27 -31.67 -0.91
C GLY A 171 -35.48 -32.37 -2.25
N HIS A 172 -34.33 -32.66 -2.89
CA HIS A 172 -34.01 -33.71 -3.90
C HIS A 172 -34.70 -33.71 -5.29
N PRO A 173 -34.10 -34.32 -6.36
CA PRO A 173 -32.78 -34.94 -6.53
C PRO A 173 -31.97 -34.48 -7.79
N SER A 174 -30.77 -35.05 -7.89
CA SER A 174 -29.79 -35.10 -8.98
C SER A 174 -30.25 -34.94 -10.44
N ALA A 175 -29.51 -34.15 -11.23
CA ALA A 175 -29.23 -34.42 -12.64
C ALA A 175 -27.99 -33.64 -13.09
N GLN A 176 -27.18 -34.31 -13.90
CA GLN A 176 -25.90 -33.87 -14.45
C GLN A 176 -26.02 -32.57 -15.27
N GLN A 177 -25.05 -31.67 -15.11
CA GLN A 177 -24.63 -30.79 -16.20
C GLN A 177 -23.10 -30.72 -16.23
N ARG A 178 -22.52 -31.80 -16.75
CA ARG A 178 -21.29 -31.74 -17.55
C ARG A 178 -21.68 -31.25 -18.94
N GLU A 179 -20.72 -30.68 -19.67
CA GLU A 179 -20.83 -30.01 -20.99
C GLU A 179 -21.11 -28.50 -20.81
N SER A 180 -20.16 -27.60 -21.04
CA SER A 180 -19.40 -27.42 -22.27
C SER A 180 -18.00 -26.85 -22.01
N ARG A 181 -16.97 -27.64 -22.34
CA ARG A 181 -15.56 -27.23 -22.32
C ARG A 181 -14.91 -27.71 -23.61
N ASP A 182 -15.39 -27.26 -24.76
CA ASP A 182 -14.77 -27.47 -26.07
C ASP A 182 -15.34 -26.48 -27.10
N GLU A 183 -14.95 -25.21 -27.02
CA GLU A 183 -15.15 -24.28 -28.16
C GLU A 183 -14.08 -23.19 -28.17
N TYR A 184 -12.80 -23.59 -28.23
CA TYR A 184 -11.74 -22.66 -28.62
C TYR A 184 -10.60 -23.40 -29.32
N SER A 185 -10.86 -23.84 -30.54
CA SER A 185 -9.86 -24.43 -31.43
C SER A 185 -10.15 -23.94 -32.85
N GLY A 186 -9.53 -22.83 -33.27
CA GLY A 186 -9.65 -22.41 -34.67
C GLY A 186 -9.21 -20.99 -35.05
N MET A 187 -8.16 -20.40 -34.45
CA MET A 187 -7.73 -19.04 -34.81
C MET A 187 -6.26 -18.86 -35.20
N TYR A 188 -5.54 -19.92 -35.56
CA TYR A 188 -4.27 -19.79 -36.26
C TYR A 188 -4.13 -20.86 -37.34
N SER A 189 -4.36 -20.45 -38.58
CA SER A 189 -3.89 -21.09 -39.81
C SER A 189 -3.60 -19.99 -40.83
#